data_AF-A0A527YWG5-F1
#
_entry.id   AF-A0A527YWG5-F1
#
_cell.length_a   1.000
_cell.length_b   1.000
_cell.length_c   1.000
_cell.angle_alpha   90.00
_cell.angle_beta   90.00
_cell.angle_gamma   90.00
#
_symmetry.space_group_name_H-M   'P 1'
#
loop_
_entity.id
_entity.type
_entity.pdbx_description
1 polymer ?
#
loop_
_entity_poly.entity_id
_entity_poly.type
_entity_poly.pdbx_seq_one_letter_code
_entity_poly.pdbx_strand_id
1 'polypeptide(L)'
;TVLPQLQAVAAYDVSPIVRPASNDAVLIKRYLDIGAQTLLIPYVQNREEAEAAASAMRYPPAGIRGVSGLTRATRFGRVTGYAKRAEEELCLLVQLETRAAVEALEAIAQVDGVDGVFIGPADLAASLGYP
;
A
#
# COMPACT_ATOMS: atom_id res chain seq x y z
N THR A 1 0.11 10.41 -15.00
CA THR A 1 1.15 10.08 -14.00
C THR A 1 0.62 10.38 -12.61
N VAL A 2 1.02 9.62 -11.58
CA VAL A 2 0.44 9.72 -10.21
C VAL A 2 0.92 10.96 -9.45
N LEU A 3 2.19 11.36 -9.58
CA LEU A 3 2.74 12.51 -8.85
C LEU A 3 1.96 13.83 -9.07
N PRO A 4 1.63 14.26 -10.30
CA PRO A 4 0.82 15.47 -10.52
C PRO A 4 -0.57 15.39 -9.88
N GLN A 5 -1.20 14.22 -9.85
CA GLN A 5 -2.50 14.03 -9.19
C GLN A 5 -2.36 14.21 -7.67
N LEU A 6 -1.33 13.60 -7.06
CA LEU A 6 -1.01 13.80 -5.64
C LEU A 6 -0.70 15.28 -5.30
N GLN A 7 -0.14 16.04 -6.24
CA GLN A 7 0.08 17.48 -6.06
C GLN A 7 -1.22 18.27 -6.17
N ALA A 8 -2.07 17.96 -7.14
CA ALA A 8 -3.34 18.65 -7.36
C ALA A 8 -4.32 18.47 -6.19
N VAL A 9 -4.43 17.26 -5.63
CA VAL A 9 -5.38 16.98 -4.54
C VAL A 9 -4.88 17.45 -3.17
N ALA A 10 -3.61 17.80 -3.02
CA ALA A 10 -3.00 18.15 -1.72
C ALA A 10 -3.59 19.40 -1.06
N ALA A 11 -4.33 20.24 -1.79
CA ALA A 11 -4.98 21.44 -1.28
C ALA A 11 -6.42 21.21 -0.79
N TYR A 12 -6.95 19.99 -0.94
CA TYR A 12 -8.33 19.65 -0.61
C TYR A 12 -8.39 18.71 0.60
N ASP A 13 -9.52 18.71 1.29
CA ASP A 13 -9.79 17.84 2.44
C ASP A 13 -10.16 16.41 1.98
N VAL A 14 -9.19 15.75 1.36
CA VAL A 14 -9.30 14.37 0.85
C VAL A 14 -8.02 13.59 1.12
N SER A 15 -8.15 12.29 1.34
CA SER A 15 -6.99 11.38 1.46
C SER A 15 -6.79 10.61 0.15
N PRO A 16 -5.68 10.84 -0.58
CA PRO A 16 -5.42 10.10 -1.81
C PRO A 16 -4.98 8.65 -1.52
N ILE A 17 -5.63 7.70 -2.17
CA ILE A 17 -5.25 6.29 -2.19
C ILE A 17 -4.65 5.95 -3.54
N VAL A 18 -3.49 5.30 -3.55
CA VAL A 18 -2.83 4.88 -4.79
C VAL A 18 -2.89 3.36 -4.90
N ARG A 19 -3.34 2.86 -6.05
CA ARG A 19 -3.31 1.43 -6.38
C ARG A 19 -2.14 1.14 -7.32
N PRO A 20 -1.04 0.52 -6.85
CA PRO A 20 0.03 0.06 -7.72
C PRO A 20 -0.48 -0.98 -8.74
N ALA A 21 0.31 -1.22 -9.79
CA ALA A 21 -0.05 -2.22 -10.81
C ALA A 21 0.07 -3.67 -10.29
N SER A 22 0.87 -3.89 -9.25
CA SER A 22 1.13 -5.19 -8.63
C SER A 22 1.67 -5.03 -7.21
N ASN A 23 1.69 -6.12 -6.45
CA ASN A 23 2.42 -6.22 -5.19
C ASN A 23 3.94 -6.32 -5.43
N ASP A 24 4.54 -5.22 -5.88
CA ASP A 24 5.97 -5.13 -6.20
C ASP A 24 6.66 -4.11 -5.28
N ALA A 25 7.68 -4.56 -4.53
CA ALA A 25 8.37 -3.73 -3.55
C ALA A 25 9.06 -2.50 -4.17
N VAL A 26 9.51 -2.58 -5.43
CA VAL A 26 10.14 -1.47 -6.13
C VAL A 26 9.11 -0.40 -6.48
N LEU A 27 7.93 -0.78 -6.98
CA LEU A 27 6.82 0.11 -7.26
C LEU A 27 6.27 0.74 -5.98
N ILE A 28 6.07 -0.06 -4.93
CA ILE A 28 5.63 0.40 -3.60
C ILE A 28 6.57 1.50 -3.10
N LYS A 29 7.88 1.23 -3.05
CA LYS A 29 8.89 2.23 -2.65
C LYS A 29 8.76 3.52 -3.45
N ARG A 30 8.65 3.43 -4.78
CA ARG A 30 8.52 4.61 -5.66
C ARG A 30 7.26 5.42 -5.37
N TYR A 31 6.13 4.77 -5.10
CA TYR A 31 4.90 5.46 -4.73
C TYR A 31 4.99 6.16 -3.37
N LEU A 32 5.59 5.49 -2.39
CA LEU A 32 5.81 6.09 -1.08
C LEU A 32 6.76 7.29 -1.15
N ASP A 33 7.82 7.23 -1.96
CA ASP A 33 8.78 8.32 -2.12
C ASP A 33 8.18 9.55 -2.81
N ILE A 34 7.25 9.36 -3.74
CA ILE A 34 6.47 10.48 -4.28
C ILE A 34 5.38 10.97 -3.31
N GLY A 35 5.25 10.36 -2.13
CA GLY A 35 4.41 10.82 -1.02
C GLY A 35 2.96 10.32 -1.07
N ALA A 36 2.73 9.11 -1.61
CA ALA A 36 1.52 8.36 -1.27
C ALA A 36 1.65 7.84 0.17
N GLN A 37 0.55 7.89 0.94
CA GLN A 37 0.52 7.39 2.32
C GLN A 37 -0.37 6.16 2.45
N THR A 38 -1.46 6.10 1.68
CA THR A 38 -2.33 4.93 1.59
C THR A 38 -2.11 4.20 0.27
N LEU A 39 -1.80 2.90 0.35
CA LEU A 39 -1.71 2.02 -0.81
C LEU A 39 -2.83 0.98 -0.77
N LEU A 40 -3.43 0.71 -1.93
CA LEU A 40 -4.33 -0.42 -2.16
C LEU A 40 -3.60 -1.44 -3.04
N ILE A 41 -3.22 -2.59 -2.49
CA ILE A 41 -2.41 -3.58 -3.20
C ILE A 41 -3.33 -4.61 -3.87
N PRO A 42 -3.32 -4.72 -5.21
CA PRO A 42 -4.20 -5.63 -5.93
C PRO A 42 -3.74 -7.09 -5.80
N TYR A 43 -4.65 -8.04 -6.02
CA TYR A 43 -4.37 -9.49 -6.10
C TYR A 43 -3.53 -10.07 -4.95
N VAL A 44 -3.87 -9.77 -3.69
CA VAL A 44 -3.25 -10.42 -2.53
C VAL A 44 -3.95 -11.75 -2.27
N GLN A 45 -3.23 -12.86 -2.42
CA GLN A 45 -3.80 -14.21 -2.46
C GLN A 45 -3.63 -15.00 -1.16
N ASN A 46 -2.65 -14.64 -0.34
CA ASN A 46 -2.26 -15.38 0.86
C ASN A 46 -1.56 -14.47 1.89
N ARG A 47 -1.27 -15.04 3.05
CA ARG A 47 -0.63 -14.35 4.19
C ARG A 47 0.77 -13.83 3.81
N GLU A 48 1.55 -14.62 3.09
CA GLU A 48 2.93 -14.31 2.73
C GLU A 48 3.00 -13.07 1.82
N GLU A 49 2.06 -12.94 0.87
CA GLU A 49 1.95 -11.77 0.00
C GLU A 49 1.52 -10.51 0.77
N ALA A 50 0.64 -10.65 1.77
CA ALA A 50 0.26 -9.56 2.65
C ALA A 50 1.45 -9.11 3.54
N GLU A 51 2.20 -10.04 4.10
CA GLU A 51 3.44 -9.77 4.85
C GLU A 51 4.49 -9.08 3.98
N ALA A 52 4.62 -9.51 2.71
CA ALA A 52 5.51 -8.87 1.74
C ALA A 52 5.10 -7.42 1.45
N ALA A 53 3.79 -7.15 1.29
CA ALA A 53 3.27 -5.79 1.09
C ALA A 53 3.54 -4.88 2.30
N ALA A 54 3.25 -5.37 3.51
CA ALA A 54 3.51 -4.64 4.76
C ALA A 54 5.01 -4.33 4.94
N SER A 55 5.86 -5.33 4.72
CA SER A 55 7.32 -5.18 4.77
C SER A 55 7.84 -4.18 3.73
N ALA A 56 7.28 -4.14 2.53
CA ALA A 56 7.69 -3.21 1.48
C ALA A 56 7.37 -1.74 1.82
N MET A 57 6.40 -1.48 2.70
CA MET A 57 6.01 -0.14 3.12
C MET A 57 6.85 0.40 4.27
N ARG A 58 7.40 -0.47 5.11
CA ARG A 58 8.09 -0.13 6.37
C ARG A 58 9.60 -0.06 6.20
N TYR A 59 10.24 0.85 6.94
CA TYR A 59 11.71 0.95 6.99
C TYR A 59 12.30 -0.17 7.87
N PRO A 60 13.59 -0.52 7.70
CA PRO A 60 14.28 -1.41 8.63
C PRO A 60 14.23 -0.87 10.08
N PRO A 61 14.09 -1.74 11.10
CA PRO A 61 14.06 -3.20 11.03
C PRO A 61 12.67 -3.82 10.76
N ALA A 62 11.61 -3.01 10.70
CA ALA A 62 10.23 -3.50 10.55
C ALA A 62 9.87 -3.92 9.11
N GLY A 63 10.68 -3.53 8.13
CA GLY A 63 10.50 -3.88 6.73
C GLY A 63 11.73 -3.64 5.88
N ILE A 64 11.52 -3.59 4.57
CA ILE A 64 12.57 -3.54 3.54
C ILE A 64 12.51 -2.26 2.69
N ARG A 65 11.72 -1.26 3.06
CA ARG A 65 11.65 0.01 2.33
C ARG A 65 13.03 0.65 2.25
N GLY A 66 13.48 0.92 1.03
CA GLY A 66 14.74 1.63 0.78
C GLY A 66 14.69 3.08 1.31
N VAL A 67 15.79 3.53 1.91
CA VAL A 67 15.89 4.87 2.50
C VAL A 67 16.34 5.90 1.47
N SER A 68 15.62 7.02 1.38
CA SER A 68 16.04 8.22 0.64
C SER A 68 15.59 9.47 1.39
N GLY A 69 16.54 10.34 1.75
CA GLY A 69 16.27 11.52 2.58
C GLY A 69 15.64 12.70 1.81
N LEU A 70 15.79 12.74 0.48
CA LEU A 70 15.45 13.90 -0.36
C LEU A 70 14.28 13.61 -1.31
N THR A 71 13.21 13.01 -0.79
CA THR A 71 12.00 12.67 -1.56
C THR A 71 10.87 13.67 -1.31
N ARG A 72 9.80 13.62 -2.11
CA ARG A 72 8.59 14.44 -1.84
C ARG A 72 7.96 14.05 -0.51
N ALA A 73 8.01 12.77 -0.15
CA ALA A 73 7.46 12.23 1.09
C ALA A 73 8.08 12.92 2.32
N THR A 74 9.40 13.12 2.33
CA THR A 74 10.11 13.84 3.40
C THR A 74 10.02 15.37 3.30
N ARG A 75 9.25 15.89 2.32
CA ARG A 75 9.27 17.30 1.89
C ARG A 75 10.69 17.81 1.64
N PHE A 76 11.52 16.96 1.01
CA PHE A 76 12.93 17.20 0.73
C PHE A 76 13.73 17.52 2.01
N GLY A 77 13.53 16.69 3.05
CA GLY A 77 14.22 16.79 4.33
C GLY A 77 13.61 17.78 5.33
N ARG A 78 12.44 18.37 5.05
CA ARG A 78 11.79 19.33 5.95
C ARG A 78 10.94 18.68 7.04
N VAL A 79 10.54 17.41 6.88
CA VAL A 79 9.80 16.68 7.92
C VAL A 79 10.79 16.08 8.92
N THR A 80 10.87 16.65 10.13
CA THR A 80 11.70 16.12 11.22
C THR A 80 11.18 14.77 11.70
N GLY A 81 12.08 13.82 11.95
CA GLY A 81 11.71 12.49 12.45
C GLY A 81 10.90 11.65 11.46
N TYR A 82 11.00 11.93 10.16
CA TYR A 82 10.14 11.32 9.12
C TYR A 82 10.04 9.80 9.21
N ALA A 83 11.14 9.08 9.44
CA ALA A 83 11.10 7.62 9.46
C ALA A 83 10.15 7.07 10.54
N LYS A 84 10.14 7.68 11.74
CA LYS A 84 9.23 7.31 12.81
C LYS A 84 7.79 7.69 12.46
N ARG A 85 7.58 8.91 11.96
CA ARG A 85 6.25 9.40 11.58
C ARG A 85 5.64 8.60 10.44
N ALA A 86 6.44 8.18 9.47
CA ALA A 86 5.98 7.35 8.37
C ALA A 86 5.38 6.03 8.88
N GLU A 87 6.01 5.40 9.88
CA GLU A 87 5.47 4.18 10.48
C GLU A 87 4.06 4.37 11.08
N GLU A 88 3.77 5.56 11.62
CA GLU A 88 2.50 5.90 12.27
C GLU A 88 1.43 6.41 11.28
N GLU A 89 1.84 6.88 10.09
CA GLU A 89 0.98 7.59 9.13
C GLU A 89 0.72 6.81 7.83
N LEU A 90 1.42 5.69 7.60
CA LEU A 90 1.19 4.84 6.42
C LEU A 90 -0.03 3.95 6.63
N CYS A 91 -0.72 3.65 5.53
CA CYS A 91 -1.89 2.78 5.53
C CYS A 91 -1.84 1.77 4.38
N LEU A 92 -1.92 0.48 4.69
CA LEU A 92 -1.97 -0.62 3.74
C LEU A 92 -3.38 -1.19 3.66
N LEU A 93 -3.97 -1.11 2.47
CA LEU A 93 -5.16 -1.84 2.10
C LEU A 93 -4.77 -2.97 1.16
N VAL A 94 -5.28 -4.18 1.40
CA VAL A 94 -5.06 -5.34 0.52
C VAL A 94 -6.34 -5.71 -0.21
N GLN A 95 -6.23 -6.03 -1.50
CA GLN A 95 -7.36 -6.35 -2.35
C GLN A 95 -7.53 -7.86 -2.47
N LEU A 96 -8.69 -8.38 -2.04
CA LEU A 96 -9.09 -9.77 -2.28
C LEU A 96 -10.00 -9.83 -3.50
N GLU A 97 -9.55 -10.59 -4.48
CA GLU A 97 -10.11 -10.55 -5.84
C GLU A 97 -10.30 -11.94 -6.45
N THR A 98 -10.05 -12.99 -5.66
CA THR A 98 -10.20 -14.38 -6.10
C THR A 98 -10.84 -15.23 -5.01
N ARG A 99 -11.37 -16.40 -5.39
CA ARG A 99 -11.87 -17.39 -4.43
C ARG A 99 -10.82 -17.75 -3.37
N ALA A 100 -9.59 -18.02 -3.81
CA ALA A 100 -8.48 -18.38 -2.91
C ALA A 100 -8.16 -17.26 -1.93
N ALA A 101 -8.13 -16.00 -2.39
CA ALA A 101 -7.91 -14.84 -1.55
C ALA A 101 -8.98 -14.70 -0.45
N VAL A 102 -10.26 -14.93 -0.80
CA VAL A 102 -11.38 -14.90 0.15
C VAL A 102 -11.29 -16.05 1.17
N GLU A 103 -10.92 -17.26 0.73
CA GLU A 103 -10.70 -18.41 1.62
C GLU A 103 -9.54 -18.15 2.61
N ALA A 104 -8.55 -17.36 2.22
CA ALA A 104 -7.41 -16.95 3.06
C ALA A 104 -7.65 -15.65 3.88
N LEU A 105 -8.87 -15.10 3.87
CA LEU A 105 -9.19 -13.79 4.46
C LEU A 105 -8.67 -13.61 5.89
N GLU A 106 -8.92 -14.57 6.78
CA GLU A 106 -8.51 -14.45 8.19
C GLU A 106 -6.99 -14.39 8.33
N ALA A 107 -6.27 -15.23 7.57
CA ALA A 107 -4.81 -15.26 7.61
C ALA A 107 -4.20 -13.96 7.08
N ILE A 108 -4.80 -13.36 6.05
CA ILE A 108 -4.40 -12.09 5.45
C ILE A 108 -4.71 -10.92 6.39
N ALA A 109 -5.92 -10.86 6.94
CA ALA A 109 -6.39 -9.76 7.79
C ALA A 109 -5.68 -9.71 9.15
N GLN A 110 -5.09 -10.82 9.60
CA GLN A 110 -4.30 -10.88 10.83
C GLN A 110 -2.81 -10.51 10.65
N VAL A 111 -2.38 -10.18 9.43
CA VAL A 111 -1.01 -9.73 9.20
C VAL A 111 -0.80 -8.36 9.83
N ASP A 112 0.26 -8.24 10.66
CA ASP A 112 0.66 -6.96 11.22
C ASP A 112 1.03 -5.97 10.10
N GLY A 113 0.39 -4.80 10.13
CA GLY A 113 0.54 -3.78 9.09
C GLY A 113 -0.46 -3.86 7.95
N VAL A 114 -1.41 -4.81 7.94
CA VAL A 114 -2.60 -4.72 7.09
C VAL A 114 -3.67 -3.93 7.84
N ASP A 115 -4.00 -2.74 7.35
CA ASP A 115 -4.96 -1.83 8.00
C ASP A 115 -6.40 -2.04 7.51
N GLY A 116 -6.56 -2.67 6.35
CA GLY A 116 -7.88 -2.94 5.80
C GLY A 116 -7.87 -3.91 4.64
N VAL A 117 -9.01 -4.57 4.46
CA VAL A 117 -9.27 -5.48 3.36
C VAL A 117 -10.32 -4.87 2.43
N PHE A 118 -10.01 -4.83 1.14
CA PHE A 118 -10.91 -4.37 0.08
C PHE A 118 -11.32 -5.57 -0.78
N ILE A 119 -12.61 -5.69 -1.09
CA ILE A 119 -13.11 -6.71 -2.01
C ILE A 119 -13.22 -6.12 -3.40
N GLY A 120 -12.47 -6.65 -4.37
CA GLY A 120 -12.56 -6.25 -5.79
C GLY A 120 -13.69 -7.00 -6.49
N PRO A 121 -14.88 -6.40 -6.68
CA PRO A 121 -16.07 -7.19 -7.00
C PRO A 121 -16.03 -7.77 -8.42
N ALA A 122 -15.50 -7.02 -9.39
CA ALA A 122 -15.42 -7.46 -10.78
C ALA A 122 -14.46 -8.65 -10.94
N ASP A 123 -13.25 -8.54 -10.39
CA ASP A 123 -12.25 -9.61 -10.46
C ASP A 123 -12.67 -10.83 -9.64
N LEU A 124 -13.31 -10.64 -8.47
CA LEU A 124 -13.87 -11.74 -7.69
C LEU A 124 -15.00 -12.45 -8.45
N ALA A 125 -15.92 -11.71 -9.06
CA ALA A 125 -17.00 -12.30 -9.84
C ALA A 125 -16.44 -13.10 -11.03
N ALA A 126 -15.46 -12.56 -11.74
CA ALA A 126 -14.74 -13.28 -12.80
C ALA A 126 -14.05 -14.55 -12.26
N SER A 127 -13.36 -14.48 -11.12
CA SER A 127 -12.72 -15.65 -10.47
C SER A 127 -13.72 -16.72 -10.03
N LEU A 128 -14.97 -16.35 -9.76
CA LEU A 128 -16.05 -17.25 -9.38
C LEU A 128 -16.84 -17.79 -10.58
N GLY A 129 -16.56 -17.32 -11.80
CA GLY A 129 -17.26 -17.73 -13.02
C GLY A 129 -18.50 -16.90 -13.37
N TYR A 130 -18.63 -15.67 -12.83
CA TYR A 130 -19.75 -14.74 -13.05
C TYR A 130 -19.27 -13.37 -13.60
N PRO A 131 -18.67 -13.29 -14.79
CA PRO A 131 -18.18 -12.03 -15.37
C PRO A 131 -19.28 -11.04 -15.77
#